data_AF-A0A658NQ22-F1
#
_entry.id   AF-A0A658NQ22-F1
#
_cell.length_a   1.000
_cell.length_b   1.000
_cell.length_c   1.000
_cell.angle_alpha   90.00
_cell.angle_beta   90.00
_cell.angle_gamma   90.00
#
_symmetry.space_group_name_H-M   'P 1'
#
loop_
_entity.id
_entity.type
_entity.pdbx_description
1 polymer ?
#
loop_
_entity_poly.entity_id
_entity_poly.type
_entity_poly.pdbx_seq_one_letter_code
_entity_poly.pdbx_strand_id
1 'polypeptide(L)'
;LAGRAFREYAGLTGRAYHPVMPYCCEDAEYLIVCQGSAVPSAEAVADYLRASRAIRVGVVNMLMWRPFPARAVARLLKGRRGVAVL
;
A
#
# COMPACT_ATOMS: atom_id res chain seq x y z
N LEU A 1 -15.80 -6.68 -12.68
CA LEU A 1 -14.92 -7.83 -12.98
C LEU A 1 -13.80 -7.99 -11.95
N ALA A 2 -12.87 -7.03 -11.82
CA ALA A 2 -11.70 -7.16 -10.94
C ALA A 2 -12.00 -7.56 -9.48
N GLY A 3 -12.97 -6.91 -8.83
CA GLY A 3 -13.33 -7.26 -7.44
C GLY A 3 -13.87 -8.69 -7.26
N ARG A 4 -14.48 -9.28 -8.29
CA ARG A 4 -14.91 -10.69 -8.28
C ARG A 4 -13.68 -11.62 -8.39
N ALA A 5 -12.80 -11.34 -9.35
CA ALA A 5 -11.56 -12.10 -9.54
C ALA A 5 -10.68 -12.09 -8.27
N PHE A 6 -10.55 -10.95 -7.58
CA PHE A 6 -9.81 -10.89 -6.32
C PHE A 6 -10.41 -11.78 -5.23
N ARG A 7 -11.74 -11.84 -5.10
CA ARG A 7 -12.40 -12.70 -4.12
C ARG A 7 -12.23 -14.18 -4.44
N GLU A 8 -12.40 -14.56 -5.71
CA GLU A 8 -12.22 -15.95 -6.15
C GLU A 8 -10.76 -16.39 -5.97
N TYR A 9 -9.80 -15.54 -6.31
CA TYR A 9 -8.38 -15.78 -6.10
C TYR A 9 -8.01 -15.94 -4.62
N ALA A 10 -8.59 -15.11 -3.75
CA ALA A 10 -8.42 -15.22 -2.31
C ALA A 10 -9.01 -16.53 -1.78
N GLY A 11 -10.18 -16.96 -2.27
CA GLY A 11 -10.79 -18.24 -1.90
C GLY A 11 -9.92 -19.45 -2.29
N LEU A 12 -9.20 -19.37 -3.41
CA LEU A 12 -8.32 -20.45 -3.89
C LEU A 12 -6.94 -20.46 -3.22
N THR A 13 -6.40 -19.29 -2.86
CA THR A 13 -4.98 -19.16 -2.49
C THR A 13 -4.74 -18.61 -1.10
N GLY A 14 -5.77 -18.13 -0.41
CA GLY A 14 -5.65 -17.39 0.85
C GLY A 14 -5.09 -15.97 0.70
N ARG A 15 -4.68 -15.55 -0.50
CA ARG A 15 -4.10 -14.22 -0.74
C ARG A 15 -5.16 -13.21 -1.15
N ALA A 16 -5.44 -12.25 -0.28
CA ALA A 16 -6.37 -11.17 -0.55
C ALA A 16 -5.71 -10.06 -1.40
N TYR A 17 -6.43 -9.60 -2.41
CA TYR A 17 -6.00 -8.52 -3.30
C TYR A 17 -7.08 -7.42 -3.33
N HIS A 18 -6.63 -6.17 -3.40
CA HIS A 18 -7.46 -4.98 -3.52
C HIS A 18 -6.82 -4.00 -4.50
N PRO A 19 -7.60 -3.05 -5.07
CA PRO A 19 -7.06 -2.03 -5.97
C PRO A 19 -5.88 -1.23 -5.40
N VAL A 20 -5.85 -1.08 -4.08
CA VAL A 20 -4.77 -0.47 -3.31
C VAL A 20 -4.51 -1.38 -2.11
N MET A 21 -3.25 -1.73 -1.88
CA MET A 21 -2.83 -2.60 -0.79
C MET A 21 -1.93 -1.79 0.17
N PRO A 22 -2.39 -1.47 1.39
CA PRO A 22 -1.57 -0.78 2.38
C PRO A 22 -0.64 -1.77 3.11
N TYR A 23 0.54 -1.26 3.49
CA TYR A 23 1.50 -1.94 4.36
C TYR A 23 1.95 -0.97 5.46
N CYS A 24 1.70 -1.32 6.72
CA CYS A 24 2.03 -0.50 7.89
C CYS A 24 1.50 0.96 7.81
N CYS A 25 0.27 1.17 7.31
CA CYS A 25 -0.28 2.51 7.03
C CYS A 25 -1.15 3.09 8.16
N GLU A 26 -1.58 2.28 9.13
CA GLU A 26 -2.54 2.67 10.16
C GLU A 26 -2.00 3.83 11.00
N ASP A 27 -0.77 3.69 11.49
CA ASP A 27 -0.09 4.65 12.36
C ASP A 27 0.99 5.48 11.65
N ALA A 28 1.13 5.31 10.33
CA ALA A 28 2.18 5.95 9.55
C ALA A 28 2.05 7.48 9.53
N GLU A 29 3.16 8.17 9.77
CA GLU A 29 3.29 9.61 9.54
C GLU A 29 3.63 9.92 8.08
N TYR A 30 4.45 9.05 7.45
CA TYR A 30 4.91 9.19 6.08
C TYR A 30 4.47 8.00 5.23
N LEU A 31 4.18 8.23 3.95
CA LEU A 31 3.85 7.15 3.02
C LEU A 31 4.76 7.16 1.80
N ILE A 32 5.13 5.97 1.35
CA ILE A 32 5.66 5.72 0.01
C ILE A 32 4.52 5.15 -0.81
N VAL A 33 4.15 5.81 -1.91
CA VAL A 33 3.20 5.30 -2.89
C VAL A 33 3.99 4.82 -4.10
N CYS A 34 3.90 3.54 -4.42
CA CYS A 34 4.60 2.97 -5.56
C CYS A 34 3.81 1.79 -6.14
N GLN A 35 4.30 1.26 -7.26
CA GLN A 35 3.67 0.15 -7.97
C GLN A 35 4.72 -0.86 -8.43
N GLY A 36 4.31 -2.13 -8.55
CA GLY A 36 5.12 -3.17 -9.16
C GLY A 36 6.29 -3.61 -8.27
N SER A 37 7.44 -3.86 -8.89
CA SER A 37 8.61 -4.46 -8.22
C SER A 37 9.28 -3.56 -7.18
N ALA A 38 8.98 -2.26 -7.16
CA ALA A 38 9.45 -1.36 -6.12
C ALA A 38 8.80 -1.63 -4.75
N VAL A 39 7.62 -2.27 -4.73
CA VAL A 39 6.82 -2.47 -3.51
C VAL A 39 7.55 -3.33 -2.47
N PRO A 40 8.05 -4.56 -2.77
CA PRO A 40 8.70 -5.37 -1.74
C PRO A 40 9.95 -4.71 -1.16
N SER A 41 10.72 -4.00 -2.00
CA SER A 41 11.88 -3.23 -1.54
C SER A 41 11.47 -2.08 -0.62
N ALA A 42 10.39 -1.36 -0.96
CA ALA A 42 9.86 -0.30 -0.11
C ALA A 42 9.32 -0.85 1.21
N GLU A 43 8.64 -2.00 1.22
CA GLU A 43 8.14 -2.66 2.43
C GLU A 43 9.30 -3.08 3.35
N ALA A 44 10.33 -3.71 2.81
CA ALA A 44 11.53 -4.09 3.57
C ALA A 44 12.25 -2.87 4.17
N VAL A 45 12.36 -1.78 3.40
CA VAL A 45 12.94 -0.52 3.90
C VAL A 45 12.03 0.13 4.94
N ALA A 46 10.71 0.06 4.78
CA ALA A 46 9.76 0.58 5.76
C ALA A 46 9.92 -0.13 7.11
N ASP A 47 10.02 -1.45 7.12
CA ASP A 47 10.27 -2.23 8.34
C ASP A 47 11.60 -1.85 8.98
N TYR A 48 12.67 -1.74 8.19
CA TYR A 48 13.97 -1.32 8.68
C TYR A 48 13.92 0.07 9.33
N LEU A 49 13.27 1.05 8.69
CA LEU A 49 13.18 2.42 9.21
C LEU A 49 12.32 2.49 10.49
N ARG A 50 11.23 1.73 10.54
CA ARG A 50 10.39 1.61 11.74
C ARG A 50 11.20 1.01 12.89
N ALA A 51 11.92 -0.10 12.66
CA ALA A 51 12.68 -0.81 13.69
C ALA A 51 13.94 -0.07 14.15
N SER A 52 14.71 0.52 13.23
CA SER A 52 16.04 1.08 13.53
C SER A 52 16.04 2.59 13.82
N ARG A 53 15.04 3.33 13.33
CA ARG A 53 14.98 4.80 13.44
C ARG A 53 13.70 5.31 14.10
N ALA A 54 12.77 4.43 14.47
CA ALA A 54 11.44 4.78 14.98
C ALA A 54 10.65 5.72 14.04
N ILE A 55 10.92 5.66 12.73
CA ILE A 55 10.22 6.44 11.72
C ILE A 55 8.99 5.66 11.28
N ARG A 56 7.79 6.19 11.57
CA ARG A 56 6.51 5.57 11.20
C ARG A 56 6.21 5.78 9.72
N VAL A 57 6.88 5.02 8.86
CA VAL A 57 6.61 4.98 7.42
C VAL A 57 5.69 3.81 7.08
N GLY A 58 4.80 4.00 6.10
CA GLY A 58 4.00 2.94 5.49
C GLY A 58 4.16 2.95 3.97
N VAL A 59 3.77 1.85 3.32
CA VAL A 59 3.84 1.68 1.86
C VAL A 59 2.44 1.46 1.30
N VAL A 60 2.13 2.13 0.20
CA VAL A 60 0.87 2.01 -0.52
C VAL A 60 1.17 1.40 -1.88
N ASN A 61 0.88 0.12 -2.03
CA ASN A 61 0.97 -0.58 -3.30
C ASN A 61 -0.26 -0.27 -4.17
N MET A 62 -0.02 0.45 -5.26
CA MET A 62 -1.03 0.78 -6.27
C MET A 62 -1.27 -0.39 -7.23
N LEU A 63 -1.94 -1.44 -6.75
CA LEU A 63 -2.12 -2.67 -7.52
C LEU A 63 -2.96 -2.47 -8.81
N MET A 64 -3.97 -1.60 -8.76
CA MET A 64 -4.81 -1.28 -9.91
C MET A 64 -4.73 0.21 -10.23
N TRP A 65 -4.08 0.55 -11.33
CA TRP A 65 -3.99 1.92 -11.82
C TRP A 65 -5.28 2.40 -12.49
N ARG A 66 -6.02 1.49 -13.15
CA ARG A 66 -7.22 1.81 -13.93
C ARG A 66 -8.39 0.84 -13.66
N PRO A 67 -9.61 1.35 -13.42
CA PRO A 67 -9.91 2.76 -13.11
C PRO A 67 -9.17 3.22 -11.84
N PHE A 68 -8.76 4.49 -11.79
CA PHE A 68 -7.94 4.99 -10.70
C PHE A 68 -8.70 4.99 -9.37
N PRO A 69 -8.19 4.36 -8.30
CA PRO A 69 -8.91 4.16 -7.04
C PRO A 69 -8.86 5.39 -6.12
N ALA A 70 -9.31 6.55 -6.61
CA ALA A 70 -9.15 7.85 -5.95
C ALA A 70 -9.62 7.88 -4.48
N ARG A 71 -10.81 7.31 -4.19
CA ARG A 71 -11.37 7.33 -2.82
C ARG A 71 -10.54 6.51 -1.83
N ALA A 72 -9.97 5.39 -2.27
CA ALA A 72 -9.14 4.54 -1.42
C ALA A 72 -7.79 5.22 -1.14
N VAL A 73 -7.15 5.77 -2.18
CA VAL A 73 -5.90 6.53 -2.06
C VAL A 73 -6.10 7.74 -1.16
N ALA A 74 -7.12 8.57 -1.42
CA ALA A 74 -7.40 9.76 -0.61
C ALA A 74 -7.59 9.45 0.88
N ARG A 75 -8.23 8.32 1.20
CA ARG A 75 -8.38 7.88 2.60
C ARG A 75 -7.04 7.54 3.26
N LEU A 76 -6.14 6.87 2.54
CA LEU A 76 -4.83 6.51 3.06
C LEU A 76 -3.92 7.73 3.25
N LEU A 77 -3.95 8.67 2.30
CA LEU A 77 -3.10 9.86 2.29
C LEU A 77 -3.57 10.95 3.28
N LYS A 78 -4.85 10.96 3.67
CA LYS A 78 -5.40 12.01 4.52
C LYS A 78 -4.67 12.08 5.88
N GLY A 79 -4.18 13.27 6.22
CA GLY A 79 -3.56 13.56 7.52
C GLY A 79 -2.12 13.09 7.69
N ARG A 80 -1.49 12.56 6.63
CA ARG A 80 -0.07 12.19 6.64
C ARG A 80 0.81 13.42 6.53
N ARG A 81 1.98 13.39 7.18
CA ARG A 81 2.96 14.49 7.19
C ARG A 81 3.65 14.67 5.84
N GLY A 82 3.83 13.58 5.09
CA GLY A 82 4.44 13.61 3.76
C GLY A 82 4.20 12.33 2.98
N VAL A 83 4.22 12.46 1.65
CA VAL A 83 4.01 11.36 0.72
C VAL A 83 5.06 11.43 -0.38
N ALA A 84 5.83 10.37 -0.57
CA ALA A 84 6.70 10.19 -1.73
C ALA A 84 5.98 9.31 -2.75
N VAL A 85 5.92 9.76 -4.01
CA VAL A 85 5.31 9.00 -5.11
C VAL A 85 6.41 8.61 -6.08
N LEU A 86 6.53 7.31 -6.37
CA LEU A 86 7.57 6.69 -7.21
C LEU A 86 6.97 6.10 -8.49
#